data_AF-A0A1C5TD62-F1
#
_entry.id   AF-A0A1C5TD62-F1
#
_cell.length_a   1.000
_cell.length_b   1.000
_cell.length_c   1.000
_cell.angle_alpha   90.00
_cell.angle_beta   90.00
_cell.angle_gamma   90.00
#
_symmetry.space_group_name_H-M   'P 1'
#
loop_
_entity.id
_entity.type
_entity.pdbx_description
1 polymer ?
#
loop_
_entity_poly.entity_id
_entity_poly.type
_entity_poly.pdbx_seq_one_letter_code
_entity_poly.pdbx_strand_id
1 'polypeptide(L)'
;MRKFENVDIINSLRRIMNINTEHYKNDFFLDVDTIHTAALSDSAEDKYLLFMSRLNGTYCYCETDVFTKDTSAYNTWTYYGEQAHDNIIAYAIKITGFENEVIKGNLYELDYPKHFKHVINVSVCADSVSADEELKFTLSCEHKRLEKLKCGNIDNHIADLSKKKIKAQLDKMTEAEKEDIITHVELSKDFGEADLLTQADIDLYNAIIAERTAKKPSIKKQLAENKGKSEPMKSKTQQQKEDILL
;
A
#
# COMPACT_ATOMS: atom_id res chain seq x y z
N MET A 1 -3.88 -10.93 -5.74
CA MET A 1 -3.09 -11.98 -5.06
C MET A 1 -1.93 -12.38 -5.93
N ARG A 2 -0.73 -12.07 -5.46
CA ARG A 2 0.57 -12.48 -6.02
C ARG A 2 1.39 -13.15 -4.92
N LYS A 3 2.38 -13.93 -5.31
CA LYS A 3 3.46 -14.34 -4.39
C LYS A 3 4.75 -13.59 -4.70
N PHE A 4 5.60 -13.46 -3.71
CA PHE A 4 6.90 -12.83 -3.80
C PHE A 4 7.90 -13.76 -3.13
N GLU A 5 8.87 -14.24 -3.89
CA GLU A 5 9.80 -15.27 -3.42
C GLU A 5 11.15 -14.68 -3.04
N ASN A 6 11.81 -15.28 -2.05
CA ASN A 6 13.16 -14.92 -1.58
C ASN A 6 13.34 -13.43 -1.24
N VAL A 7 12.33 -12.84 -0.61
CA VAL A 7 12.36 -11.42 -0.19
C VAL A 7 12.97 -11.29 1.20
N ASP A 8 13.47 -10.09 1.51
CA ASP A 8 13.71 -9.67 2.90
C ASP A 8 12.34 -9.45 3.55
N ILE A 9 11.92 -10.38 4.42
CA ILE A 9 10.58 -10.37 5.01
C ILE A 9 10.37 -9.10 5.84
N ILE A 10 11.28 -8.81 6.75
CA ILE A 10 11.13 -7.69 7.69
C ILE A 10 11.14 -6.36 6.94
N ASN A 11 12.06 -6.17 5.99
CA ASN A 11 12.11 -4.93 5.21
C ASN A 11 10.86 -4.73 4.37
N SER A 12 10.39 -5.80 3.71
CA SER A 12 9.19 -5.74 2.86
C SER A 12 7.96 -5.38 3.69
N LEU A 13 7.73 -6.06 4.82
CA LEU A 13 6.58 -5.81 5.70
C LEU A 13 6.66 -4.44 6.36
N ARG A 14 7.86 -3.97 6.76
CA ARG A 14 8.05 -2.61 7.29
C ARG A 14 7.64 -1.53 6.29
N ARG A 15 8.00 -1.70 5.01
CA ARG A 15 7.62 -0.77 3.93
C ARG A 15 6.11 -0.79 3.68
N ILE A 16 5.50 -1.97 3.72
CA ILE A 16 4.03 -2.12 3.63
C ILE A 16 3.34 -1.43 4.82
N MET A 17 3.81 -1.68 6.04
CA MET A 17 3.31 -1.03 7.25
C MET A 17 3.41 0.49 7.14
N ASN A 18 4.55 1.03 6.68
CA ASN A 18 4.73 2.47 6.52
C ASN A 18 3.76 3.11 5.52
N ILE A 19 3.24 2.35 4.55
CA ILE A 19 2.24 2.83 3.58
C ILE A 19 0.83 2.83 4.17
N ASN A 20 0.48 1.79 4.92
CA ASN A 20 -0.91 1.54 5.31
C ASN A 20 -1.26 1.94 6.75
N THR A 21 -0.30 1.80 7.68
CA THR A 21 -0.47 2.07 9.09
C THR A 21 -0.13 3.52 9.41
N GLU A 22 -1.04 4.23 10.07
CA GLU A 22 -0.88 5.63 10.46
C GLU A 22 -0.62 5.76 11.96
N HIS A 23 -1.33 4.96 12.76
CA HIS A 23 -1.21 4.93 14.20
C HIS A 23 -0.56 3.64 14.69
N TYR A 24 0.13 3.69 15.83
CA TYR A 24 0.76 2.53 16.48
C TYR A 24 1.75 1.77 15.59
N LYS A 25 2.53 2.47 14.76
CA LYS A 25 3.61 1.86 13.96
C LYS A 25 4.63 1.07 14.77
N ASN A 26 4.75 1.39 16.07
CA ASN A 26 5.64 0.69 17.00
C ASN A 26 5.18 -0.75 17.28
N ASP A 27 3.92 -1.12 17.01
CA ASP A 27 3.44 -2.51 17.12
C ASP A 27 4.26 -3.44 16.22
N PHE A 28 4.80 -2.91 15.11
CA PHE A 28 5.66 -3.66 14.20
C PHE A 28 6.94 -4.18 14.87
N PHE A 29 7.40 -3.60 15.98
CA PHE A 29 8.52 -4.16 16.74
C PHE A 29 8.17 -5.54 17.33
N LEU A 30 6.95 -5.72 17.83
CA LEU A 30 6.48 -7.01 18.33
C LEU A 30 6.35 -8.02 17.19
N ASP A 31 5.91 -7.57 16.01
CA ASP A 31 5.83 -8.43 14.82
C ASP A 31 7.22 -8.91 14.38
N VAL A 32 8.23 -8.04 14.46
CA VAL A 32 9.62 -8.39 14.17
C VAL A 32 10.14 -9.45 15.15
N ASP A 33 9.85 -9.32 16.44
CA ASP A 33 10.21 -10.32 17.45
C ASP A 33 9.55 -11.68 17.18
N THR A 34 8.27 -11.68 16.79
CA THR A 34 7.56 -12.90 16.35
C THR A 34 8.25 -13.54 15.14
N ILE A 35 8.61 -12.74 14.12
CA ILE A 35 9.31 -13.24 12.93
C ILE A 35 10.69 -13.81 13.27
N HIS A 36 11.44 -13.17 14.17
CA HIS A 36 12.72 -13.69 14.64
C HIS A 36 12.56 -15.01 15.39
N THR A 37 11.59 -15.09 16.29
CA THR A 37 11.29 -16.31 17.06
C THR A 37 10.95 -17.47 16.13
N ALA A 38 10.06 -17.22 15.16
CA ALA A 38 9.70 -18.17 14.12
C ALA A 38 10.91 -18.59 13.28
N ALA A 39 11.78 -17.65 12.91
CA ALA A 39 13.00 -17.94 12.14
C ALA A 39 14.00 -18.83 12.90
N LEU A 40 14.04 -18.75 14.23
CA LEU A 40 14.92 -19.57 15.09
C LEU A 40 14.35 -20.96 15.43
N SER A 41 13.04 -21.19 15.28
CA SER A 41 12.43 -22.48 15.60
C SER A 41 12.93 -23.63 14.72
N ASP A 42 13.10 -24.83 15.27
CA ASP A 42 13.39 -26.03 14.49
C ASP A 42 12.13 -26.64 13.85
N SER A 43 10.95 -26.22 14.29
CA SER A 43 9.66 -26.68 13.75
C SER A 43 9.41 -26.06 12.38
N ALA A 44 9.07 -26.90 11.40
CA ALA A 44 8.69 -26.44 10.08
C ALA A 44 7.34 -25.70 10.08
N GLU A 45 6.45 -26.00 11.03
CA GLU A 45 5.13 -25.40 11.15
C GLU A 45 5.25 -23.93 11.62
N ASP A 46 6.20 -23.65 12.51
CA ASP A 46 6.47 -22.32 13.05
C ASP A 46 7.02 -21.35 11.98
N LYS A 47 7.47 -21.85 10.82
CA LYS A 47 7.95 -21.02 9.70
C LYS A 47 6.83 -20.35 8.92
N TYR A 48 5.57 -20.68 9.24
CA TYR A 48 4.40 -20.12 8.60
C TYR A 48 3.70 -19.13 9.51
N LEU A 49 3.62 -17.88 9.06
CA LEU A 49 3.02 -16.78 9.80
C LEU A 49 1.95 -16.09 8.96
N LEU A 50 1.05 -15.39 9.63
CA LEU A 50 0.11 -14.47 9.02
C LEU A 50 0.34 -13.07 9.55
N PHE A 51 0.45 -12.10 8.64
CA PHE A 51 0.63 -10.69 8.95
C PHE A 51 -0.54 -9.86 8.45
N MET A 52 -0.94 -8.88 9.24
CA MET A 52 -1.84 -7.81 8.81
C MET A 52 -1.27 -6.44 9.19
N SER A 53 -1.39 -5.50 8.27
CA SER A 53 -1.24 -4.08 8.54
C SER A 53 -2.59 -3.41 8.43
N ARG A 54 -2.95 -2.65 9.47
CA ARG A 54 -4.19 -1.90 9.60
C ARG A 54 -3.88 -0.41 9.68
N LEU A 55 -4.92 0.43 9.68
CA LEU A 55 -4.75 1.86 9.97
C LEU A 55 -4.16 2.09 11.36
N ASN A 56 -4.61 1.30 12.34
CA ASN A 56 -4.27 1.39 13.76
C ASN A 56 -3.48 0.15 14.21
N GLY A 57 -2.19 0.10 13.86
CA GLY A 57 -1.29 -0.97 14.26
C GLY A 57 -1.16 -2.13 13.26
N THR A 58 -0.36 -3.11 13.67
CA THR A 58 -0.02 -4.31 12.90
C THR A 58 -0.10 -5.54 13.80
N TYR A 59 -0.26 -6.71 13.18
CA TYR A 59 -0.23 -8.00 13.89
C TYR A 59 0.46 -9.06 13.04
N CYS A 60 1.31 -9.86 13.67
CA CYS A 60 1.91 -11.05 13.12
C CYS A 60 1.69 -12.24 14.07
N TYR A 61 1.09 -13.32 13.55
CA TYR A 61 0.75 -14.51 14.31
C TYR A 61 1.26 -15.77 13.64
N CYS A 62 1.49 -16.81 14.44
CA CYS A 62 1.68 -18.16 13.91
C CYS A 62 0.43 -18.59 13.15
N GLU A 63 0.62 -19.21 11.98
CA GLU A 63 -0.52 -19.65 11.16
C GLU A 63 -1.33 -20.74 11.88
N THR A 64 -0.67 -21.64 12.62
CA THR A 64 -1.34 -22.67 13.43
C THR A 64 -2.34 -22.07 14.42
N ASP A 65 -1.94 -20.99 15.09
CA ASP A 65 -2.77 -20.34 16.10
C ASP A 65 -3.98 -19.67 15.44
N VAL A 66 -3.80 -19.04 14.28
CA VAL A 66 -4.91 -18.41 13.54
C VAL A 66 -5.93 -19.44 13.04
N PHE A 67 -5.51 -20.67 12.71
CA PHE A 67 -6.41 -21.75 12.29
C PHE A 67 -6.91 -22.64 13.44
N THR A 68 -6.56 -22.30 14.68
CA THR A 68 -7.05 -22.99 15.89
C THR A 68 -8.05 -22.09 16.60
N LYS A 69 -9.28 -22.58 16.78
CA LYS A 69 -10.36 -21.80 17.42
C LYS A 69 -10.00 -21.43 18.86
N ASP A 70 -10.56 -20.31 19.31
CA ASP A 70 -10.44 -19.76 20.65
C ASP A 70 -9.02 -19.29 21.07
N THR A 71 -8.03 -19.35 20.17
CA THR A 71 -6.75 -18.68 20.40
C THR A 71 -6.90 -17.16 20.27
N SER A 72 -6.00 -16.40 20.91
CA SER A 72 -5.99 -14.93 20.74
C SER A 72 -5.74 -14.53 19.29
N ALA A 73 -4.93 -15.31 18.55
CA ALA A 73 -4.63 -15.08 17.15
C ALA A 73 -5.87 -15.27 16.27
N TYR A 74 -6.62 -16.37 16.44
CA TYR A 74 -7.88 -16.61 15.74
C TYR A 74 -8.90 -15.51 16.04
N ASN A 75 -9.07 -15.15 17.31
CA ASN A 75 -10.03 -14.13 17.73
C ASN A 75 -9.69 -12.76 17.11
N THR A 76 -8.41 -12.37 17.15
CA THR A 76 -7.97 -11.10 16.57
C THR A 76 -8.10 -11.10 15.04
N TRP A 77 -7.69 -12.20 14.39
CA TRP A 77 -7.72 -12.33 12.94
C TRP A 77 -9.15 -12.30 12.38
N THR A 78 -10.12 -12.86 13.10
CA THR A 78 -11.53 -12.87 12.68
C THR A 78 -12.25 -11.58 13.07
N TYR A 79 -11.99 -11.03 14.26
CA TYR A 79 -12.57 -9.77 14.73
C TYR A 79 -12.36 -8.63 13.73
N TYR A 80 -11.14 -8.42 13.25
CA TYR A 80 -10.86 -7.36 12.28
C TYR A 80 -11.40 -7.66 10.88
N GLY A 81 -11.65 -8.93 10.55
CA GLY A 81 -12.34 -9.33 9.33
C GLY A 81 -13.80 -8.91 9.31
N GLU A 82 -14.45 -8.92 10.47
CA GLU A 82 -15.84 -8.49 10.65
C GLU A 82 -16.00 -6.96 10.64
N GLN A 83 -14.93 -6.20 10.90
CA GLN A 83 -14.96 -4.74 10.87
C GLN A 83 -14.97 -4.21 9.43
N ALA A 84 -16.14 -3.77 8.95
CA ALA A 84 -16.35 -3.35 7.57
C ALA A 84 -15.60 -2.06 7.12
N HIS A 85 -14.93 -1.37 8.04
CA HIS A 85 -14.35 -0.03 7.78
C HIS A 85 -12.82 0.02 7.76
N ASP A 86 -12.14 -1.07 8.07
CA ASP A 86 -10.69 -1.05 8.15
C ASP A 86 -10.03 -1.43 6.81
N ASN A 87 -9.04 -0.63 6.40
CA ASN A 87 -8.25 -0.95 5.21
C ASN A 87 -7.09 -1.85 5.60
N ILE A 88 -7.30 -3.16 5.47
CA ILE A 88 -6.33 -4.17 5.89
C ILE A 88 -5.55 -4.70 4.70
N ILE A 89 -4.23 -4.59 4.79
CA ILE A 89 -3.31 -5.29 3.89
C ILE A 89 -2.74 -6.50 4.63
N ALA A 90 -2.97 -7.70 4.10
CA ALA A 90 -2.56 -8.94 4.75
C ALA A 90 -1.69 -9.83 3.85
N TYR A 91 -0.80 -10.58 4.50
CA TYR A 91 0.10 -11.54 3.85
C TYR A 91 0.18 -12.82 4.66
N ALA A 92 0.24 -13.95 3.96
CA ALA A 92 0.84 -15.15 4.51
C ALA A 92 2.36 -15.10 4.28
N ILE A 93 3.12 -15.66 5.21
CA ILE A 93 4.57 -15.64 5.25
C ILE A 93 5.05 -17.08 5.33
N LYS A 94 6.04 -17.41 4.52
CA LYS A 94 6.83 -18.64 4.68
C LYS A 94 8.29 -18.26 4.82
N ILE A 95 8.86 -18.44 6.01
CA ILE A 95 10.29 -18.23 6.24
C ILE A 95 11.06 -19.37 5.58
N THR A 96 12.06 -19.05 4.75
CA THR A 96 12.86 -20.05 4.04
C THR A 96 14.29 -20.14 4.54
N GLY A 97 14.77 -19.12 5.26
CA GLY A 97 16.10 -19.15 5.84
C GLY A 97 16.60 -17.81 6.32
N PHE A 98 17.87 -17.79 6.69
CA PHE A 98 18.59 -16.61 7.14
C PHE A 98 19.86 -16.46 6.30
N GLU A 99 19.98 -15.36 5.55
CA GLU A 99 21.08 -15.10 4.63
C GLU A 99 21.65 -13.70 4.91
N ASN A 100 22.96 -13.59 5.15
CA ASN A 100 23.64 -12.30 5.38
C ASN A 100 22.93 -11.42 6.43
N GLU A 101 22.56 -12.01 7.56
CA GLU A 101 21.85 -11.34 8.66
C GLU A 101 20.39 -10.93 8.33
N VAL A 102 19.85 -11.38 7.20
CA VAL A 102 18.48 -11.08 6.74
C VAL A 102 17.61 -12.33 6.79
N ILE A 103 16.42 -12.22 7.39
CA ILE A 103 15.39 -13.27 7.35
C ILE A 103 14.75 -13.26 5.95
N LYS A 104 15.02 -14.34 5.21
CA LYS A 104 14.52 -14.58 3.86
C LYS A 104 13.26 -15.42 3.88
N GLY A 105 12.38 -15.15 2.93
CA GLY A 105 11.25 -16.03 2.68
C GLY A 105 10.31 -15.55 1.61
N ASN A 106 9.13 -16.14 1.60
CA ASN A 106 8.09 -15.87 0.64
C ASN A 106 6.94 -15.12 1.30
N LEU A 107 6.41 -14.13 0.60
CA LEU A 107 5.19 -13.41 0.98
C LEU A 107 4.09 -13.73 -0.03
N TYR A 108 2.90 -14.02 0.46
CA TYR A 108 1.73 -14.30 -0.35
C TYR A 108 0.64 -13.29 -0.01
N GLU A 109 0.30 -12.43 -0.96
CA GLU A 109 -0.76 -11.44 -0.77
C GLU A 109 -2.10 -12.13 -0.53
N LEU A 110 -2.79 -11.75 0.55
CA LEU A 110 -4.10 -12.26 0.91
C LEU A 110 -5.20 -11.25 0.56
N ASP A 111 -6.29 -11.77 -0.01
CA ASP A 111 -7.58 -11.07 -0.01
C ASP A 111 -8.18 -11.23 1.38
N TYR A 112 -7.83 -10.33 2.31
CA TYR A 112 -8.17 -10.45 3.72
C TYR A 112 -9.68 -10.66 3.97
N PRO A 113 -10.61 -9.91 3.33
CA PRO A 113 -12.05 -10.14 3.45
C PRO A 113 -12.52 -11.55 3.05
N LYS A 114 -11.84 -12.21 2.11
CA LYS A 114 -12.11 -13.61 1.79
C LYS A 114 -11.39 -14.55 2.74
N HIS A 115 -10.18 -14.19 3.15
CA HIS A 115 -9.32 -15.02 3.99
C HIS A 115 -9.90 -15.23 5.39
N PHE A 116 -10.37 -14.19 6.07
CA PHE A 116 -10.92 -14.37 7.43
C PHE A 116 -12.17 -15.27 7.43
N LYS A 117 -13.04 -15.15 6.41
CA LYS A 117 -14.21 -16.02 6.24
C LYS A 117 -13.80 -17.47 6.02
N HIS A 118 -12.74 -17.67 5.25
CA HIS A 118 -12.14 -18.98 5.07
C HIS A 118 -11.64 -19.55 6.39
N VAL A 119 -10.86 -18.77 7.16
CA VAL A 119 -10.39 -19.15 8.51
C VAL A 119 -11.55 -19.58 9.39
N ILE A 120 -12.64 -18.80 9.49
CA ILE A 120 -13.84 -19.17 10.28
C ILE A 120 -14.39 -20.55 9.87
N ASN A 121 -14.45 -20.82 8.57
CA ASN A 121 -15.06 -22.03 8.03
C ASN A 121 -14.23 -23.29 8.27
N VAL A 122 -12.89 -23.17 8.29
CA VAL A 122 -11.99 -24.34 8.29
C VAL A 122 -11.15 -24.47 9.56
N SER A 123 -11.24 -23.54 10.50
CA SER A 123 -10.48 -23.61 11.76
C SER A 123 -10.95 -24.76 12.64
N VAL A 124 -9.99 -25.39 13.32
CA VAL A 124 -10.18 -26.61 14.10
C VAL A 124 -10.30 -26.27 15.59
N CYS A 125 -11.14 -27.03 16.31
CA CYS A 125 -11.22 -26.90 17.77
C CYS A 125 -10.05 -27.64 18.43
N ALA A 126 -9.31 -26.96 19.32
CA ALA A 126 -8.16 -27.54 20.01
C ALA A 126 -8.50 -28.83 20.80
N ASP A 127 -9.72 -28.93 21.35
CA ASP A 127 -10.13 -30.05 22.20
C ASP A 127 -10.58 -31.31 21.43
N SER A 128 -10.50 -31.32 20.10
CA SER A 128 -10.94 -32.45 19.30
C SER A 128 -9.90 -33.58 19.24
N VAL A 129 -10.35 -34.84 19.26
CA VAL A 129 -9.47 -36.03 19.28
C VAL A 129 -8.58 -36.13 18.03
N SER A 130 -9.00 -35.52 16.91
CA SER A 130 -8.27 -35.48 15.63
C SER A 130 -7.75 -34.09 15.27
N ALA A 131 -7.67 -33.16 16.22
CA ALA A 131 -7.38 -31.74 15.96
C ALA A 131 -6.09 -31.55 15.14
N ASP A 132 -5.02 -32.22 15.56
CA ASP A 132 -3.69 -32.06 14.98
C ASP A 132 -3.64 -32.53 13.52
N GLU A 133 -4.26 -33.67 13.20
CA GLU A 133 -4.27 -34.20 11.83
C GLU A 133 -5.11 -33.34 10.89
N GLU A 134 -6.27 -32.88 11.37
CA GLU A 134 -7.16 -31.99 10.62
C GLU A 134 -6.53 -30.62 10.36
N LEU A 135 -5.85 -30.06 11.38
CA LEU A 135 -5.13 -28.80 11.25
C LEU A 135 -3.98 -28.92 10.23
N LYS A 136 -3.16 -29.97 10.33
CA LYS A 136 -2.07 -30.22 9.36
C LYS A 136 -2.58 -30.39 7.94
N PHE A 137 -3.71 -31.08 7.76
CA PHE A 137 -4.34 -31.22 6.46
C PHE A 137 -4.80 -29.86 5.90
N THR A 138 -5.47 -29.05 6.73
CA THR A 138 -5.95 -27.71 6.38
C THR A 138 -4.80 -26.79 5.97
N LEU A 139 -3.75 -26.70 6.79
CA LEU A 139 -2.57 -25.88 6.50
C LEU A 139 -1.84 -26.34 5.23
N SER A 140 -1.71 -27.66 5.02
CA SER A 140 -1.12 -28.19 3.78
C SER A 140 -1.90 -27.75 2.53
N CYS A 141 -3.23 -27.70 2.62
CA CYS A 141 -4.07 -27.24 1.52
C CYS A 141 -3.88 -25.74 1.25
N GLU A 142 -3.78 -24.92 2.31
CA GLU A 142 -3.48 -23.50 2.18
C GLU A 142 -2.12 -23.25 1.52
N HIS A 143 -1.06 -23.92 1.99
CA HIS A 143 0.28 -23.76 1.42
C HIS A 143 0.28 -24.12 -0.07
N LYS A 144 -0.32 -25.25 -0.45
CA LYS A 144 -0.44 -25.68 -1.86
C LYS A 144 -1.22 -24.67 -2.71
N ARG A 145 -2.22 -23.99 -2.15
CA ARG A 145 -3.00 -22.96 -2.83
C ARG A 145 -2.15 -21.70 -3.06
N LEU A 146 -1.44 -21.24 -2.03
CA LEU A 146 -0.59 -20.06 -2.07
C LEU A 146 0.60 -20.24 -3.03
N GLU A 147 1.19 -21.43 -3.09
CA GLU A 147 2.32 -21.72 -4.00
C GLU A 147 1.96 -21.62 -5.49
N LYS A 148 0.68 -21.74 -5.86
CA LYS A 148 0.19 -21.61 -7.24
C LYS A 148 0.04 -20.15 -7.69
N LEU A 149 0.18 -19.19 -6.79
CA LEU A 149 0.08 -17.77 -7.15
C LEU A 149 1.19 -17.38 -8.12
N LYS A 150 0.91 -16.43 -9.01
CA LYS A 150 1.91 -15.90 -9.92
C LYS A 150 2.96 -15.11 -9.13
N CYS A 151 4.23 -15.40 -9.37
CA CYS A 151 5.33 -14.65 -8.78
C CYS A 151 5.39 -13.23 -9.35
N GLY A 152 5.52 -12.24 -8.46
CA GLY A 152 5.75 -10.85 -8.77
C GLY A 152 7.09 -10.36 -8.23
N ASN A 153 7.36 -9.07 -8.46
CA ASN A 153 8.47 -8.36 -7.82
C ASN A 153 7.90 -7.52 -6.65
N ILE A 154 8.47 -7.68 -5.46
CA ILE A 154 7.95 -7.06 -4.23
C ILE A 154 8.11 -5.54 -4.24
N ASP A 155 9.19 -5.01 -4.82
CA ASP A 155 9.43 -3.56 -4.90
C ASP A 155 8.40 -2.88 -5.80
N ASN A 156 8.11 -3.47 -6.95
CA ASN A 156 7.06 -2.99 -7.85
C ASN A 156 5.69 -3.02 -7.17
N HIS A 157 5.40 -4.08 -6.40
CA HIS A 157 4.15 -4.19 -5.65
C HIS A 157 4.02 -3.13 -4.56
N ILE A 158 5.08 -2.89 -3.79
CA ILE A 158 5.14 -1.84 -2.77
C ILE A 158 4.99 -0.45 -3.42
N ALA A 159 5.64 -0.21 -4.56
CA ALA A 159 5.48 1.04 -5.32
C ALA A 159 4.03 1.23 -5.80
N ASP A 160 3.39 0.18 -6.31
CA ASP A 160 1.98 0.20 -6.70
C ASP A 160 1.05 0.50 -5.52
N LEU A 161 1.33 -0.07 -4.33
CA LEU A 161 0.59 0.21 -3.10
C LEU A 161 0.74 1.68 -2.67
N SER A 162 1.96 2.20 -2.64
CA SER A 162 2.23 3.61 -2.30
C SER A 162 1.50 4.55 -3.27
N LYS A 163 1.61 4.31 -4.58
CA LYS A 163 0.93 5.11 -5.61
C LYS A 163 -0.59 5.11 -5.43
N LYS A 164 -1.18 3.96 -5.09
CA LYS A 164 -2.63 3.86 -4.80
C LYS A 164 -3.02 4.66 -3.56
N LYS A 165 -2.24 4.58 -2.47
CA LYS A 165 -2.48 5.33 -1.23
C LYS A 165 -2.41 6.84 -1.48
N ILE A 166 -1.35 7.31 -2.14
CA ILE A 166 -1.17 8.72 -2.51
C ILE A 166 -2.34 9.20 -3.37
N LYS A 167 -2.70 8.44 -4.43
CA LYS A 167 -3.86 8.80 -5.27
C LYS A 167 -5.15 8.92 -4.45
N ALA A 168 -5.41 7.98 -3.55
CA ALA A 168 -6.60 8.02 -2.71
C ALA A 168 -6.62 9.21 -1.74
N GLN A 169 -5.46 9.70 -1.30
CA GLN A 169 -5.35 10.94 -0.55
C GLN A 169 -5.64 12.15 -1.44
N LEU A 170 -5.00 12.26 -2.62
CA LEU A 170 -5.23 13.36 -3.56
C LEU A 170 -6.71 13.49 -3.97
N ASP A 171 -7.37 12.37 -4.22
CA ASP A 171 -8.79 12.33 -4.64
C ASP A 171 -9.74 12.86 -3.55
N LYS A 172 -9.31 12.85 -2.28
CA LYS A 172 -10.08 13.37 -1.13
C LYS A 172 -9.75 14.82 -0.78
N MET A 173 -8.63 15.36 -1.28
CA MET A 173 -8.15 16.70 -0.95
C MET A 173 -8.81 17.79 -1.81
N THR A 174 -9.10 18.91 -1.17
CA THR A 174 -9.46 20.17 -1.81
C THR A 174 -8.25 20.87 -2.43
N GLU A 175 -8.48 21.78 -3.37
CA GLU A 175 -7.38 22.55 -3.97
C GLU A 175 -6.70 23.49 -2.96
N ALA A 176 -7.41 23.93 -1.91
CA ALA A 176 -6.84 24.73 -0.83
C ALA A 176 -5.86 23.88 0.01
N GLU A 177 -6.27 22.69 0.46
CA GLU A 177 -5.37 21.77 1.19
C GLU A 177 -4.15 21.39 0.36
N LYS A 178 -4.31 21.20 -0.96
CA LYS A 178 -3.17 20.95 -1.86
C LYS A 178 -2.21 22.15 -1.92
N GLU A 179 -2.72 23.37 -1.90
CA GLU A 179 -1.91 24.59 -1.87
C GLU A 179 -1.17 24.75 -0.54
N ASP A 180 -1.82 24.43 0.58
CA ASP A 180 -1.20 24.48 1.91
C ASP A 180 0.00 23.52 1.99
N ILE A 181 -0.12 22.30 1.44
CA ILE A 181 1.00 21.34 1.38
C ILE A 181 2.15 21.86 0.51
N ILE A 182 1.84 22.43 -0.66
CA ILE A 182 2.86 23.04 -1.53
C ILE A 182 3.60 24.13 -0.76
N THR A 183 2.86 25.04 -0.16
CA THR A 183 3.39 26.18 0.59
C THR A 183 4.26 25.69 1.75
N HIS A 184 3.79 24.72 2.54
CA HIS A 184 4.56 24.15 3.64
C HIS A 184 5.90 23.57 3.18
N VAL A 185 5.89 22.75 2.12
CA VAL A 185 7.10 22.08 1.62
C VAL A 185 8.09 23.08 0.98
N GLU A 186 7.59 24.07 0.24
CA GLU A 186 8.42 25.09 -0.40
C GLU A 186 9.05 26.04 0.63
N LEU A 187 8.26 26.53 1.60
CA LEU A 187 8.80 27.35 2.69
C LEU A 187 9.83 26.59 3.52
N SER A 188 9.59 25.32 3.85
CA SER A 188 10.57 24.51 4.59
C SER A 188 11.90 24.41 3.83
N LYS A 189 11.87 24.30 2.50
CA LYS A 189 13.09 24.32 1.67
C LYS A 189 13.77 25.69 1.68
N ASP A 190 13.01 26.77 1.54
CA ASP A 190 13.54 28.14 1.49
C ASP A 190 14.18 28.57 2.82
N PHE A 191 13.64 28.11 3.95
CA PHE A 191 14.19 28.37 5.28
C PHE A 191 15.28 27.38 5.73
N GLY A 192 15.64 26.40 4.89
CA GLY A 192 16.65 25.39 5.23
C GLY A 192 16.18 24.35 6.26
N GLU A 193 14.87 24.17 6.39
CA GLU A 193 14.20 23.22 7.29
C GLU A 193 13.75 21.94 6.56
N ALA A 194 14.31 21.65 5.40
CA ALA A 194 13.94 20.48 4.59
C ALA A 194 14.13 19.15 5.35
N ASP A 195 15.02 19.10 6.33
CA ASP A 195 15.26 17.92 7.19
C ASP A 195 14.07 17.59 8.11
N LEU A 196 13.13 18.52 8.31
CA LEU A 196 11.89 18.30 9.07
C LEU A 196 10.78 17.64 8.23
N LEU A 197 10.92 17.62 6.91
CA LEU A 197 9.93 17.02 6.02
C LEU A 197 10.06 15.50 6.03
N THR A 198 8.93 14.82 6.21
CA THR A 198 8.88 13.37 6.07
C THR A 198 8.91 12.98 4.59
N GLN A 199 9.31 11.74 4.31
CA GLN A 199 9.22 11.20 2.95
C GLN A 199 7.78 11.25 2.41
N ALA A 200 6.78 11.07 3.29
CA ALA A 200 5.38 11.16 2.91
C ALA A 200 4.99 12.58 2.46
N ASP A 201 5.50 13.62 3.12
CA ASP A 201 5.28 15.03 2.74
C ASP A 201 5.85 15.30 1.34
N ILE A 202 7.08 14.82 1.09
CA ILE A 202 7.77 14.98 -0.19
C ILE A 202 7.04 14.22 -1.31
N ASP A 203 6.60 12.97 -1.05
CA ASP A 203 5.90 12.15 -2.03
C ASP A 203 4.54 12.75 -2.40
N LEU A 204 3.80 13.26 -1.41
CA LEU A 204 2.52 13.92 -1.61
C LEU A 204 2.68 15.24 -2.37
N TYR A 205 3.68 16.07 -2.01
CA TYR A 205 4.04 17.28 -2.76
C TYR A 205 4.32 16.96 -4.24
N ASN A 206 5.19 16.00 -4.51
CA ASN A 206 5.55 15.62 -5.88
C ASN A 206 4.34 15.15 -6.68
N ALA A 207 3.43 14.40 -6.05
CA ALA A 207 2.19 13.95 -6.68
C ALA A 207 1.23 15.11 -7.01
N ILE A 208 1.08 16.08 -6.11
CA ILE A 208 0.26 17.28 -6.34
C ILE A 208 0.83 18.10 -7.52
N ILE A 209 2.16 18.33 -7.52
CA ILE A 209 2.82 19.04 -8.63
C ILE A 209 2.59 18.31 -9.95
N ALA A 210 2.78 16.99 -9.99
CA ALA A 210 2.56 16.17 -11.17
C ALA A 210 1.12 16.31 -11.71
N GLU A 211 0.11 16.23 -10.83
CA GLU A 211 -1.31 16.41 -11.18
C GLU A 211 -1.56 17.79 -11.81
N ARG A 212 -1.00 18.86 -11.24
CA ARG A 212 -1.15 20.23 -11.75
C ARG A 212 -0.46 20.42 -13.10
N THR A 213 0.74 19.88 -13.29
CA THR A 213 1.40 19.91 -14.61
C THR A 213 0.65 19.14 -15.68
N ALA A 214 0.02 18.01 -15.33
CA ALA A 214 -0.81 17.24 -16.27
C ALA A 214 -2.10 17.98 -16.67
N LYS A 215 -2.67 18.78 -15.74
CA LYS A 215 -3.86 19.61 -15.98
C LYS A 215 -3.55 20.89 -16.79
N LYS A 216 -2.32 21.41 -16.78
CA LYS A 216 -1.94 22.59 -17.58
C LYS A 216 -1.89 22.22 -19.07
N PRO A 217 -2.67 22.89 -19.96
CA PRO A 217 -2.58 22.63 -21.39
C PRO A 217 -1.18 23.00 -21.87
N SER A 218 -0.58 22.14 -22.70
CA SER A 218 0.71 22.42 -23.36
C SER A 218 0.70 23.80 -23.99
N ILE A 219 1.80 24.55 -23.87
CA ILE A 219 2.00 25.86 -24.52
C ILE A 219 1.67 25.78 -26.03
N LYS A 220 1.95 24.65 -26.69
CA LYS A 220 1.57 24.41 -28.09
C LYS A 220 0.06 24.36 -28.32
N LYS A 221 -0.69 23.80 -27.37
CA LYS A 221 -2.17 23.71 -27.41
C LYS A 221 -2.81 25.08 -27.12
N GLN A 222 -2.26 25.83 -26.17
CA GLN A 222 -2.67 27.20 -25.87
C GLN A 222 -2.40 28.17 -27.04
N LEU A 223 -1.24 28.05 -27.71
CA LEU A 223 -0.91 28.82 -28.92
C LEU A 223 -1.82 28.46 -30.11
N ALA A 224 -2.25 27.21 -30.24
CA ALA A 224 -3.18 26.77 -31.28
C ALA A 224 -4.61 27.30 -31.05
N GLU A 225 -5.09 27.31 -29.80
CA GLU A 225 -6.39 27.87 -29.43
C GLU A 225 -6.42 29.41 -29.54
N ASN A 226 -5.31 30.08 -29.24
CA ASN A 226 -5.18 31.54 -29.39
C ASN A 226 -5.05 31.99 -30.85
N LYS A 227 -4.49 31.17 -31.75
CA LYS A 227 -4.49 31.44 -33.20
C LYS A 227 -5.88 31.40 -33.84
N GLY A 228 -6.85 30.74 -33.21
CA GLY A 228 -8.24 30.72 -33.67
C GLY A 228 -9.10 31.90 -33.20
N LYS A 229 -8.59 32.75 -32.28
CA LYS A 229 -9.32 33.87 -31.68
C LYS A 229 -8.76 35.26 -32.03
N SER A 230 -7.69 35.35 -32.80
CA SER A 230 -7.22 36.62 -33.34
C SER A 230 -8.06 37.01 -34.57
N GLU A 231 -9.12 37.79 -34.37
CA GLU A 231 -9.72 38.54 -35.47
C GLU A 231 -8.66 39.50 -36.04
N PRO A 232 -8.58 39.67 -37.37
CA PRO A 232 -7.65 40.61 -37.97
C PRO A 232 -8.06 42.02 -37.57
N MET A 233 -7.16 42.71 -36.88
CA MET A 233 -7.26 44.12 -36.56
C MET A 233 -7.43 44.90 -37.88
N LYS A 234 -8.65 45.34 -38.20
CA LYS A 234 -8.90 46.18 -39.38
C LYS A 234 -8.11 47.47 -39.23
N SER A 235 -7.09 47.65 -40.07
CA SER A 235 -6.35 48.90 -40.18
C SER A 235 -7.28 50.04 -40.59
N LYS A 236 -7.43 51.04 -39.73
CA LYS A 236 -8.09 52.32 -40.02
C LYS A 236 -7.23 53.12 -41.03
N THR A 237 -7.28 52.80 -42.32
CA THR A 237 -6.66 53.67 -43.35
C THR A 237 -7.29 53.59 -44.75
N GLN A 238 -8.52 53.07 -44.90
CA GLN A 238 -9.23 53.12 -46.19
C GLN A 238 -10.73 53.36 -45.96
N GLN A 239 -11.06 54.55 -45.44
CA GLN A 239 -12.44 55.05 -45.47
C GLN A 239 -12.43 56.58 -45.58
N GLN A 240 -11.64 57.08 -46.53
CA GLN A 240 -11.71 58.44 -47.06
C GLN A 240 -11.21 58.37 -48.50
N LYS A 241 -12.11 58.01 -49.43
CA LYS A 241 -12.05 58.29 -50.88
C LYS A 241 -13.22 57.58 -51.56
N GLU A 242 -14.42 58.04 -51.26
CA GLU A 242 -15.60 57.85 -52.10
C GLU A 242 -16.62 58.96 -51.75
N ASP A 243 -16.11 60.19 -51.76
CA ASP A 243 -16.88 61.42 -51.85
C ASP A 243 -15.95 62.37 -52.61
N ILE A 244 -15.92 62.23 -53.93
CA ILE A 244 -15.58 63.29 -54.90
C ILE A 244 -15.89 62.73 -56.30
N LEU A 245 -16.85 63.41 -56.93
CA LEU A 245 -17.10 63.57 -58.37
C LEU A 245 -17.99 62.55 -59.12
N LEU A 246 -19.21 63.07 -59.41
CA LEU A 246 -20.06 62.87 -60.60
C LEU A 246 -20.77 61.53 -60.78
#